data_AF-A0A4S2HHJ8-F1
#
_entry.id   AF-A0A4S2HHJ8-F1
#
_cell.length_a   1.000
_cell.length_b   1.000
_cell.length_c   1.000
_cell.angle_alpha   90.00
_cell.angle_beta   90.00
_cell.angle_gamma   90.00
#
_symmetry.space_group_name_H-M   'P 1'
#
loop_
_entity.id
_entity.type
_entity.pdbx_description
1 polymer ?
#
loop_
_entity_poly.entity_id
_entity_poly.type
_entity_poly.pdbx_seq_one_letter_code
_entity_poly.pdbx_strand_id
1 'polypeptide(L)'
;MEVESRPHPDFCGKKWWQDMDVILDEARKRNMKVWILDDSHFPTGYANGAVKDAPVELHRQSLCAASLACSGPAQTVELNLEGMIPPEFHAMTVEQYFLPELLKKAPHFSDDEVLSVTAFCKETGEQIGIPLPMNGEKFRWEKPEGDWVLWILGLSRNCGPHRDYINMMDQDSCRLLIDAVYESHFQHYAADFGTTIAGFFSDEPELGNGHLYFNENILGTDQDLPFSAGMPEKLVETLGEDWKNKMFLLWQKDADASETARVRYAYMDAVTKLVRENFSRQIGDWCREHGVEYIGHVIEDNNAHARTGSSLGHYFRGLDGQDMAGIDNIGGQVMPQGEDEPKANYYGAVRDGEFYHFQLANLAASAAAIQPEKQGRAMCEILGNYGWGGGCPAGEVFGRPLLGSGNQLFCSPCVQPSAVS
;
A
#
# COMPACT_ATOMS: atom_id res chain seq x y z
N MET A 1 -15.15 -13.13 -17.05
CA MET A 1 -16.11 -12.38 -16.21
C MET A 1 -15.48 -12.26 -14.84
N GLU A 2 -15.68 -11.14 -14.16
CA GLU A 2 -15.25 -10.95 -12.79
C GLU A 2 -16.45 -11.00 -11.86
N VAL A 3 -16.29 -11.58 -10.67
CA VAL A 3 -17.28 -11.56 -9.60
C VAL A 3 -16.78 -10.59 -8.53
N GLU A 4 -17.52 -9.49 -8.41
CA GLU A 4 -17.26 -8.38 -7.51
C GLU A 4 -17.80 -8.71 -6.10
N SER A 5 -16.89 -8.84 -5.13
CA SER A 5 -17.16 -9.28 -3.75
C SER A 5 -17.63 -8.16 -2.82
N ARG A 6 -17.21 -6.91 -3.04
CA ARG A 6 -17.51 -5.76 -2.15
C ARG A 6 -19.01 -5.50 -1.93
N PRO A 7 -19.91 -5.56 -2.94
CA PRO A 7 -21.33 -5.37 -2.72
C PRO A 7 -22.01 -6.58 -2.08
N HIS A 8 -21.31 -7.72 -1.96
CA HIS A 8 -21.90 -8.93 -1.42
C HIS A 8 -21.80 -8.95 0.12
N PRO A 9 -22.93 -8.86 0.85
CA PRO A 9 -22.94 -8.61 2.30
C PRO A 9 -22.50 -9.81 3.16
N ASP A 10 -22.26 -10.96 2.56
CA ASP A 10 -21.92 -12.23 3.22
C ASP A 10 -20.75 -12.91 2.47
N PHE A 11 -19.73 -12.13 2.06
CA PHE A 11 -18.56 -12.63 1.35
C PHE A 11 -17.84 -13.75 2.14
N CYS A 12 -17.52 -14.85 1.45
CA CYS A 12 -17.09 -16.12 2.03
C CYS A 12 -18.05 -16.76 3.06
N GLY A 13 -19.28 -16.25 3.18
CA GLY A 13 -20.35 -16.80 3.98
C GLY A 13 -21.31 -17.68 3.18
N LYS A 14 -22.36 -18.17 3.83
CA LYS A 14 -23.28 -19.16 3.26
C LYS A 14 -23.95 -18.67 1.97
N LYS A 15 -24.36 -17.41 1.92
CA LYS A 15 -25.03 -16.85 0.74
C LYS A 15 -24.06 -16.65 -0.42
N TRP A 16 -22.82 -16.27 -0.13
CA TRP A 16 -21.79 -16.12 -1.16
C TRP A 16 -21.56 -17.45 -1.87
N TRP A 17 -21.48 -18.55 -1.14
CA TRP A 17 -21.34 -19.88 -1.75
C TRP A 17 -22.55 -20.28 -2.58
N GLN A 18 -23.76 -19.97 -2.12
CA GLN A 18 -24.98 -20.22 -2.91
C GLN A 18 -25.02 -19.44 -4.22
N ASP A 19 -24.61 -18.18 -4.20
CA ASP A 19 -24.58 -17.34 -5.39
C ASP A 19 -23.45 -17.77 -6.33
N MET A 20 -22.28 -18.11 -5.78
CA MET A 20 -21.15 -18.67 -6.55
C MET A 20 -21.49 -20.01 -7.20
N ASP A 21 -22.24 -20.90 -6.54
CA ASP A 21 -22.72 -22.16 -7.14
C ASP A 21 -23.50 -21.88 -8.44
N VAL A 22 -24.43 -20.91 -8.41
CA VAL A 22 -25.23 -20.52 -9.58
C VAL A 22 -24.35 -19.91 -10.67
N ILE A 23 -23.43 -19.02 -10.29
CA ILE A 23 -22.50 -18.35 -11.22
C ILE A 23 -21.61 -19.38 -11.92
N LEU A 24 -20.98 -20.28 -11.16
CA LEU A 24 -20.05 -21.28 -11.67
C LEU A 24 -20.77 -22.35 -12.50
N ASP A 25 -21.98 -22.77 -12.11
CA ASP A 25 -22.83 -23.65 -12.92
C ASP A 25 -23.10 -23.07 -14.30
N GLU A 26 -23.39 -21.77 -14.36
CA GLU A 26 -23.70 -21.07 -15.61
C GLU A 26 -22.45 -20.85 -16.47
N ALA A 27 -21.33 -20.51 -15.83
CA ALA A 27 -20.03 -20.35 -16.47
C ALA A 27 -19.55 -21.68 -17.09
N ARG A 28 -19.70 -22.81 -16.38
CA ARG A 28 -19.40 -24.16 -16.89
C ARG A 28 -20.17 -24.46 -18.18
N LYS A 29 -21.49 -24.23 -18.18
CA LYS A 29 -22.35 -24.47 -19.36
C LYS A 29 -21.94 -23.64 -20.58
N ARG A 30 -21.31 -22.49 -20.37
CA ARG A 30 -20.89 -21.54 -21.42
C ARG A 30 -19.40 -21.60 -21.73
N ASN A 31 -18.64 -22.47 -21.06
CA ASN A 31 -17.17 -22.51 -21.15
C ASN A 31 -16.55 -21.12 -20.89
N MET A 32 -17.07 -20.40 -19.90
CA MET A 32 -16.58 -19.08 -19.50
C MET A 32 -15.60 -19.19 -18.33
N LYS A 33 -14.62 -18.29 -18.33
CA LYS A 33 -13.70 -18.10 -17.21
C LYS A 33 -14.20 -17.04 -16.23
N VAL A 34 -14.03 -17.32 -14.95
CA VAL A 34 -14.42 -16.47 -13.83
C VAL A 34 -13.18 -16.01 -13.06
N TRP A 35 -13.09 -14.71 -12.82
CA TRP A 35 -12.15 -14.06 -11.91
C TRP A 35 -12.90 -13.65 -10.65
N ILE A 36 -12.25 -13.75 -9.49
CA ILE A 36 -12.84 -13.44 -8.20
C ILE A 36 -12.07 -12.25 -7.62
N LEU A 37 -12.77 -11.17 -7.26
CA LEU A 37 -12.16 -10.08 -6.49
C LEU A 37 -11.80 -10.60 -5.09
N ASP A 38 -10.57 -10.33 -4.65
CA ASP A 38 -9.94 -11.05 -3.54
C ASP A 38 -10.16 -10.45 -2.15
N ASP A 39 -11.05 -9.47 -1.99
CA ASP A 39 -11.39 -8.91 -0.69
C ASP A 39 -12.82 -8.35 -0.61
N SER A 40 -13.40 -8.26 0.58
CA SER A 40 -14.74 -7.65 0.77
C SER A 40 -14.71 -6.13 0.86
N HIS A 41 -13.52 -5.54 0.95
CA HIS A 41 -13.32 -4.10 1.08
C HIS A 41 -12.28 -3.62 0.08
N PHE A 42 -12.33 -2.32 -0.18
CA PHE A 42 -11.29 -1.61 -0.88
C PHE A 42 -10.50 -0.76 0.13
N PRO A 43 -9.16 -0.74 0.05
CA PRO A 43 -8.30 -1.53 -0.84
C PRO A 43 -8.18 -3.01 -0.44
N THR A 44 -7.47 -3.82 -1.23
CA THR A 44 -7.10 -5.20 -0.82
C THR A 44 -6.24 -5.17 0.43
N GLY A 45 -6.55 -6.05 1.39
CA GLY A 45 -5.76 -6.24 2.61
C GLY A 45 -6.60 -6.26 3.88
N TYR A 46 -7.91 -6.09 3.78
CA TYR A 46 -8.85 -6.29 4.88
C TYR A 46 -8.98 -7.77 5.28
N ALA A 47 -8.65 -8.69 4.36
CA ALA A 47 -8.68 -10.14 4.55
C ALA A 47 -10.06 -10.62 5.01
N ASN A 48 -11.11 -10.10 4.40
CA ASN A 48 -12.50 -10.36 4.78
C ASN A 48 -12.77 -10.17 6.30
N GLY A 49 -12.06 -9.24 6.94
CA GLY A 49 -12.19 -8.90 8.36
C GLY A 49 -11.41 -9.79 9.31
N ALA A 50 -10.65 -10.78 8.81
CA ALA A 50 -9.88 -11.71 9.63
C ALA A 50 -8.80 -11.02 10.48
N VAL A 51 -8.25 -9.89 10.02
CA VAL A 51 -7.21 -9.15 10.73
C VAL A 51 -7.71 -8.62 12.07
N LYS A 52 -8.98 -8.21 12.14
CA LYS A 52 -9.56 -7.56 13.34
C LYS A 52 -9.42 -8.39 14.61
N ASP A 53 -9.51 -9.71 14.48
CA ASP A 53 -9.42 -10.66 15.59
C ASP A 53 -8.06 -11.39 15.65
N ALA A 54 -7.09 -10.98 14.81
CA ALA A 54 -5.78 -11.59 14.73
C ALA A 54 -4.88 -11.22 15.94
N PRO A 55 -3.81 -12.00 16.19
CA PRO A 55 -2.76 -11.60 17.11
C PRO A 55 -2.14 -10.22 16.75
N VAL A 56 -1.65 -9.50 17.75
CA VAL A 56 -1.15 -8.13 17.61
C VAL A 56 0.03 -8.05 16.63
N GLU A 57 0.88 -9.07 16.60
CA GLU A 57 2.03 -9.18 15.71
C GLU A 57 1.66 -9.18 14.22
N LEU A 58 0.45 -9.65 13.86
CA LEU A 58 -0.01 -9.73 12.48
C LEU A 58 -0.65 -8.43 11.97
N HIS A 59 -0.79 -7.43 12.84
CA HIS A 59 -1.32 -6.13 12.42
C HIS A 59 -0.23 -5.29 11.75
N ARG A 60 -0.66 -4.30 10.96
CA ARG A 60 0.24 -3.26 10.45
C ARG A 60 0.94 -2.54 11.61
N GLN A 61 2.20 -2.16 11.38
CA GLN A 61 2.98 -1.34 12.29
C GLN A 61 3.66 -0.24 11.50
N SER A 62 3.76 0.95 12.09
CA SER A 62 4.41 2.10 11.50
C SER A 62 5.59 2.57 12.35
N LEU A 63 6.63 3.04 11.69
CA LEU A 63 7.69 3.85 12.24
C LEU A 63 7.25 5.32 12.23
N CYS A 64 7.32 5.96 13.39
CA CYS A 64 6.92 7.34 13.59
C CYS A 64 8.10 8.15 14.12
N ALA A 65 8.03 9.47 13.93
CA ALA A 65 9.00 10.40 14.49
C ALA A 65 8.29 11.60 15.13
N ALA A 66 8.73 11.95 16.34
CA ALA A 66 8.50 13.25 16.95
C ALA A 66 9.82 14.02 16.98
N SER A 67 9.75 15.36 16.95
CA SER A 67 10.94 16.20 17.03
C SER A 67 10.78 17.33 18.03
N LEU A 68 11.88 17.69 18.70
CA LEU A 68 11.95 18.81 19.63
C LEU A 68 13.17 19.69 19.31
N ALA A 69 12.91 20.93 18.91
CA ALA A 69 13.96 21.93 18.72
C ALA A 69 14.52 22.39 20.08
N CYS A 70 15.84 22.33 20.22
CA CYS A 70 16.58 22.67 21.43
C CYS A 70 17.72 23.65 21.10
N SER A 71 17.43 24.95 21.22
CA SER A 71 18.36 26.03 20.85
C SER A 71 19.08 26.65 22.04
N GLY A 72 20.21 27.30 21.77
CA GLY A 72 20.92 28.15 22.73
C GLY A 72 21.98 27.43 23.58
N PRO A 73 22.25 27.91 24.81
CA PRO A 73 23.40 27.47 25.60
C PRO A 73 23.31 25.99 26.01
N ALA A 74 24.43 25.45 26.50
CA ALA A 74 24.46 24.12 27.07
C ALA A 74 23.48 24.02 28.25
N GLN A 75 22.65 22.98 28.27
CA GLN A 75 21.64 22.77 29.29
C GLN A 75 21.25 21.29 29.42
N THR A 76 20.77 20.91 30.59
CA THR A 76 20.14 19.61 30.77
C THR A 76 18.72 19.65 30.21
N VAL A 77 18.42 18.74 29.27
CA VAL A 77 17.08 18.50 28.72
C VAL A 77 16.50 17.28 29.41
N GLU A 78 15.37 17.44 30.10
CA GLU A 78 14.61 16.34 30.69
C GLU A 78 13.25 16.21 30.00
N LEU A 79 12.90 15.00 29.57
CA LEU A 79 11.64 14.72 28.86
C LEU A 79 10.95 13.48 29.42
N ASN A 80 9.63 13.49 29.37
CA ASN A 80 8.86 12.25 29.46
C ASN A 80 8.63 11.74 28.05
N LEU A 81 9.15 10.55 27.73
CA LEU A 81 9.00 9.94 26.41
C LEU A 81 7.64 9.24 26.26
N GLU A 82 6.96 8.93 27.36
CA GLU A 82 5.64 8.32 27.36
C GLU A 82 4.61 9.22 26.67
N GLY A 83 3.87 8.67 25.71
CA GLY A 83 2.85 9.40 24.93
C GLY A 83 3.40 10.29 23.82
N MET A 84 4.71 10.28 23.55
CA MET A 84 5.29 10.99 22.40
C MET A 84 5.11 10.21 21.08
N ILE A 85 4.83 8.91 21.16
CA ILE A 85 4.63 8.01 20.03
C ILE A 85 3.26 7.33 20.18
N PRO A 86 2.47 7.25 19.10
CA PRO A 86 2.63 8.01 17.87
C PRO A 86 2.36 9.51 18.09
N PRO A 87 2.93 10.42 17.28
CA PRO A 87 2.51 11.82 17.28
C PRO A 87 1.02 11.93 16.89
N GLU A 88 0.41 13.07 17.21
CA GLU A 88 -0.99 13.32 16.88
C GLU A 88 -1.21 13.30 15.35
N PHE A 89 -2.16 12.48 14.89
CA PHE A 89 -2.53 12.41 13.48
C PHE A 89 -3.52 13.53 13.14
N HIS A 90 -3.12 14.45 12.26
CA HIS A 90 -3.95 15.57 11.84
C HIS A 90 -4.68 15.28 10.53
N ALA A 91 -5.93 14.82 10.62
CA ALA A 91 -6.77 14.50 9.47
C ALA A 91 -6.92 15.66 8.48
N MET A 92 -6.78 15.38 7.18
CA MET A 92 -7.10 16.31 6.11
C MET A 92 -8.61 16.62 6.08
N THR A 93 -8.99 17.74 5.46
CA THR A 93 -10.39 18.21 5.40
C THR A 93 -11.38 17.11 4.96
N VAL A 94 -10.99 16.29 4.00
CA VAL A 94 -11.83 15.19 3.48
C VAL A 94 -11.92 14.05 4.49
N GLU A 95 -10.80 13.69 5.12
CA GLU A 95 -10.73 12.63 6.14
C GLU A 95 -11.55 12.95 7.39
N GLN A 96 -11.67 14.22 7.76
CA GLN A 96 -12.47 14.65 8.92
C GLN A 96 -13.93 14.16 8.87
N TYR A 97 -14.48 13.88 7.68
CA TYR A 97 -15.85 13.42 7.52
C TYR A 97 -16.06 11.92 7.77
N PHE A 98 -15.05 11.08 7.54
CA PHE A 98 -15.21 9.62 7.60
C PHE A 98 -14.23 8.93 8.57
N LEU A 99 -13.07 9.53 8.82
CA LEU A 99 -12.05 9.00 9.72
C LEU A 99 -12.59 8.71 11.13
N PRO A 100 -13.46 9.55 11.74
CA PRO A 100 -14.01 9.24 13.07
C PRO A 100 -14.79 7.92 13.11
N GLU A 101 -15.57 7.60 12.07
CA GLU A 101 -16.34 6.35 12.01
C GLU A 101 -15.47 5.14 11.68
N LEU A 102 -14.43 5.31 10.85
CA LEU A 102 -13.42 4.27 10.62
C LEU A 102 -12.68 3.93 11.92
N LEU A 103 -12.12 4.93 12.59
CA LEU A 103 -11.31 4.75 13.80
C LEU A 103 -12.12 4.23 14.99
N LYS A 104 -13.43 4.52 15.05
CA LYS A 104 -14.33 3.99 16.09
C LYS A 104 -14.45 2.46 16.03
N LYS A 105 -14.29 1.86 14.85
CA LYS A 105 -14.36 0.41 14.64
C LYS A 105 -12.99 -0.25 14.59
N ALA A 106 -11.96 0.54 14.32
CA ALA A 106 -10.57 0.09 14.26
C ALA A 106 -10.06 -0.38 15.64
N PRO A 107 -9.17 -1.38 15.67
CA PRO A 107 -8.50 -1.78 16.89
C PRO A 107 -7.60 -0.64 17.43
N HIS A 108 -7.40 -0.66 18.75
CA HIS A 108 -6.48 0.21 19.46
C HIS A 108 -5.50 -0.64 20.26
N PHE A 109 -4.22 -0.29 20.19
CA PHE A 109 -3.13 -1.08 20.75
C PHE A 109 -2.40 -0.30 21.84
N SER A 110 -1.86 -1.01 22.83
CA SER A 110 -1.13 -0.43 23.95
C SER A 110 0.36 -0.79 23.95
N ASP A 111 0.89 -1.25 22.80
CA ASP A 111 2.27 -1.70 22.60
C ASP A 111 3.14 -0.65 21.88
N ASP A 112 2.75 0.62 21.91
CA ASP A 112 3.57 1.70 21.34
C ASP A 112 4.93 1.76 22.05
N GLU A 113 6.02 1.83 21.28
CA GLU A 113 7.38 1.81 21.81
C GLU A 113 8.27 2.91 21.25
N VAL A 114 9.18 3.42 22.08
CA VAL A 114 10.25 4.32 21.63
C VAL A 114 11.44 3.47 21.21
N LEU A 115 11.83 3.61 19.95
CA LEU A 115 12.88 2.83 19.32
C LEU A 115 14.27 3.44 19.51
N SER A 116 14.38 4.77 19.42
CA SER A 116 15.64 5.50 19.59
C SER A 116 15.40 6.99 19.82
N VAL A 117 16.36 7.65 20.50
CA VAL A 117 16.43 9.10 20.57
C VAL A 117 17.77 9.55 19.99
N THR A 118 17.74 10.46 19.01
CA THR A 118 18.93 10.97 18.32
C THR A 118 18.93 12.49 18.32
N ALA A 119 20.02 13.10 18.76
CA ALA A 119 20.23 14.53 18.65
C ALA A 119 20.99 14.87 17.36
N PHE A 120 20.51 15.87 16.62
CA PHE A 120 21.11 16.37 15.39
C PHE A 120 21.43 17.87 15.52
N CYS A 121 22.68 18.27 15.30
CA CYS A 121 23.10 19.66 15.30
C CYS A 121 22.89 20.29 13.93
N LYS A 122 22.09 21.37 13.86
CA LYS A 122 21.77 22.04 12.59
C LYS A 122 22.97 22.71 11.93
N GLU A 123 23.93 23.18 12.73
CA GLU A 123 25.07 23.95 12.22
C GLU A 123 26.20 23.04 11.72
N THR A 124 26.52 21.99 12.48
CA THR A 124 27.66 21.11 12.19
C THR A 124 27.26 19.84 11.42
N GLY A 125 25.97 19.49 11.43
CA GLY A 125 25.49 18.19 10.97
C GLY A 125 25.84 17.02 11.90
N GLU A 126 26.38 17.31 13.09
CA GLU A 126 26.74 16.28 14.07
C GLU A 126 25.49 15.52 14.55
N GLN A 127 25.63 14.21 14.69
CA GLN A 127 24.60 13.29 15.14
C GLN A 127 25.06 12.54 16.38
N ILE A 128 24.23 12.51 17.42
CA ILE A 128 24.50 11.82 18.68
C ILE A 128 23.31 10.92 19.02
N GLY A 129 23.51 9.60 18.99
CA GLY A 129 22.55 8.64 19.54
C GLY A 129 22.55 8.70 21.06
N ILE A 130 21.38 8.86 21.66
CA ILE A 130 21.23 8.99 23.12
C ILE A 130 20.57 7.71 23.65
N PRO A 131 21.21 7.00 24.61
CA PRO A 131 20.64 5.80 25.20
C PRO A 131 19.27 6.06 25.81
N LEU A 132 18.34 5.14 25.60
CA LEU A 132 17.02 5.19 26.23
C LEU A 132 17.15 4.95 27.74
N PRO A 133 16.34 5.64 28.56
CA PRO A 133 16.33 5.43 30.00
C PRO A 133 15.82 4.03 30.34
N MET A 134 16.17 3.54 31.53
CA MET A 134 15.51 2.34 32.06
C MET A 134 14.03 2.63 32.39
N ASN A 135 13.19 1.60 32.38
CA ASN A 135 11.76 1.74 32.66
C ASN A 135 11.50 2.53 33.97
N GLY A 136 10.70 3.59 33.85
CA GLY A 136 10.31 4.47 34.97
C GLY A 136 11.26 5.63 35.26
N GLU A 137 12.40 5.71 34.57
CA GLU A 137 13.30 6.87 34.64
C GLU A 137 12.93 7.93 33.59
N LYS A 138 13.18 9.20 33.93
CA LYS A 138 13.03 10.30 32.97
C LYS A 138 14.17 10.26 31.97
N PHE A 139 13.88 10.55 30.70
CA PHE A 139 14.91 10.81 29.73
C PHE A 139 15.66 12.08 30.12
N ARG A 140 17.01 12.00 30.13
CA ARG A 140 17.88 13.12 30.44
C ARG A 140 19.03 13.18 29.44
N TRP A 141 19.26 14.35 28.87
CA TRP A 141 20.36 14.61 27.96
C TRP A 141 21.06 15.92 28.32
N GLU A 142 22.39 15.88 28.42
CA GLU A 142 23.21 17.08 28.58
C GLU A 142 23.45 17.69 27.18
N LYS A 143 22.56 18.61 26.77
CA LYS A 143 22.61 19.29 25.48
C LYS A 143 23.85 20.19 25.42
N PRO A 144 24.72 20.05 24.40
CA PRO A 144 25.80 21.00 24.14
C PRO A 144 25.26 22.39 23.75
N GLU A 145 26.13 23.39 23.72
CA GLU A 145 25.81 24.69 23.12
C GLU A 145 25.47 24.52 21.62
N GLY A 146 24.56 25.38 21.12
CA GLY A 146 24.16 25.41 19.71
C GLY A 146 22.72 24.99 19.47
N ASP A 147 22.35 24.93 18.20
CA ASP A 147 21.00 24.59 17.74
C ASP A 147 20.88 23.11 17.40
N TRP A 148 20.16 22.39 18.25
CA TRP A 148 19.94 20.95 18.13
C TRP A 148 18.48 20.63 17.86
N VAL A 149 18.23 19.50 17.20
CA VAL A 149 16.92 18.86 17.11
C VAL A 149 17.04 17.48 17.74
N LEU A 150 16.20 17.21 18.72
CA LEU A 150 16.05 15.88 19.29
C LEU A 150 14.97 15.15 18.49
N TRP A 151 15.34 14.05 17.84
CA TRP A 151 14.44 13.14 17.13
C TRP A 151 14.13 11.95 18.03
N ILE A 152 12.83 11.73 18.29
CA ILE A 152 12.31 10.60 19.04
C ILE A 152 11.61 9.70 18.03
N LEU A 153 12.18 8.53 17.77
CA LEU A 153 11.60 7.55 16.85
C LEU A 153 10.94 6.45 17.65
N GLY A 154 9.83 5.94 17.14
CA GLY A 154 9.12 4.84 17.77
C GLY A 154 8.27 4.05 16.80
N LEU A 155 7.78 2.92 17.28
CA LEU A 155 6.86 2.06 16.54
C LEU A 155 5.46 2.17 17.13
N SER A 156 4.46 2.22 16.25
CA SER A 156 3.06 2.26 16.65
C SER A 156 2.17 1.51 15.67
N ARG A 157 1.09 0.94 16.18
CA ARG A 157 0.00 0.34 15.38
C ARG A 157 -1.23 1.25 15.32
N ASN A 158 -1.14 2.39 15.98
CA ASN A 158 -2.20 3.38 16.12
C ASN A 158 -2.08 4.51 15.07
N CYS A 159 -1.36 4.27 13.98
CA CYS A 159 -1.25 5.21 12.86
C CYS A 159 -2.27 4.89 11.77
N GLY A 160 -2.67 5.93 11.03
CA GLY A 160 -3.52 5.82 9.87
C GLY A 160 -4.95 5.28 10.13
N PRO A 161 -5.75 5.16 9.06
CA PRO A 161 -7.15 4.72 9.10
C PRO A 161 -7.33 3.20 9.05
N HIS A 162 -6.47 2.47 8.34
CA HIS A 162 -6.62 1.04 8.04
C HIS A 162 -5.82 0.16 9.00
N ARG A 163 -6.17 0.24 10.29
CA ARG A 163 -5.48 -0.52 11.36
C ARG A 163 -5.86 -2.00 11.40
N ASP A 164 -6.97 -2.36 10.77
CA ASP A 164 -7.51 -3.71 10.61
C ASP A 164 -7.16 -4.30 9.23
N TYR A 165 -6.04 -3.87 8.65
CA TYR A 165 -5.50 -4.40 7.40
C TYR A 165 -4.20 -5.16 7.66
N ILE A 166 -3.91 -6.12 6.79
CA ILE A 166 -2.67 -6.89 6.84
C ILE A 166 -1.45 -5.98 6.69
N ASN A 167 -0.34 -6.44 7.24
CA ASN A 167 0.97 -5.88 6.98
C ASN A 167 1.54 -6.55 5.72
N MET A 168 1.53 -5.82 4.59
CA MET A 168 2.06 -6.30 3.31
C MET A 168 3.55 -6.71 3.35
N MET A 169 4.25 -6.31 4.42
CA MET A 169 5.67 -6.60 4.64
C MET A 169 5.89 -7.79 5.60
N ASP A 170 4.85 -8.52 5.97
CA ASP A 170 4.92 -9.65 6.92
C ASP A 170 4.26 -10.90 6.35
N GLN A 171 4.99 -12.01 6.36
CA GLN A 171 4.58 -13.26 5.71
C GLN A 171 3.35 -13.89 6.37
N ASP A 172 3.26 -13.85 7.69
CA ASP A 172 2.16 -14.48 8.45
C ASP A 172 0.91 -13.59 8.39
N SER A 173 1.09 -12.27 8.34
CA SER A 173 0.00 -11.33 8.12
C SER A 173 -0.63 -11.51 6.73
N CYS A 174 0.18 -11.60 5.67
CA CYS A 174 -0.32 -11.89 4.31
C CYS A 174 -0.98 -13.27 4.21
N ARG A 175 -0.51 -14.26 4.99
CA ARG A 175 -1.16 -15.58 5.04
C ARG A 175 -2.61 -15.50 5.54
N LEU A 176 -2.97 -14.55 6.40
CA LEU A 176 -4.36 -14.36 6.84
C LEU A 176 -5.31 -14.08 5.66
N LEU A 177 -4.88 -13.25 4.70
CA LEU A 177 -5.66 -12.97 3.50
C LEU A 177 -5.84 -14.23 2.65
N ILE A 178 -4.76 -15.00 2.47
CA ILE A 178 -4.79 -16.27 1.74
C ILE A 178 -5.76 -17.24 2.42
N ASP A 179 -5.68 -17.41 3.75
CA ASP A 179 -6.55 -18.31 4.48
C ASP A 179 -8.03 -17.88 4.44
N ALA A 180 -8.29 -16.59 4.66
CA ALA A 180 -9.64 -16.06 4.76
C ALA A 180 -10.38 -16.08 3.41
N VAL A 181 -9.66 -15.89 2.31
CA VAL A 181 -10.27 -15.74 0.98
C VAL A 181 -9.86 -16.87 0.05
N TYR A 182 -8.59 -16.94 -0.31
CA TYR A 182 -8.09 -17.82 -1.36
C TYR A 182 -8.30 -19.31 -1.05
N GLU A 183 -7.83 -19.74 0.13
CA GLU A 183 -7.96 -21.10 0.65
C GLU A 183 -9.44 -21.46 0.85
N SER A 184 -10.24 -20.54 1.39
CA SER A 184 -11.68 -20.75 1.55
C SER A 184 -12.38 -21.04 0.21
N HIS A 185 -12.02 -20.32 -0.86
CA HIS A 185 -12.56 -20.59 -2.20
C HIS A 185 -12.07 -21.93 -2.75
N PHE A 186 -10.80 -22.28 -2.55
CA PHE A 186 -10.26 -23.58 -2.98
C PHE A 186 -10.98 -24.75 -2.30
N GLN A 187 -11.23 -24.66 -0.99
CA GLN A 187 -11.95 -25.70 -0.25
C GLN A 187 -13.36 -25.98 -0.79
N HIS A 188 -14.03 -24.97 -1.36
CA HIS A 188 -15.35 -25.12 -1.96
C HIS A 188 -15.30 -25.55 -3.43
N TYR A 189 -14.32 -25.03 -4.19
CA TYR A 189 -14.34 -25.08 -5.65
C TYR A 189 -13.06 -25.65 -6.28
N ALA A 190 -12.27 -26.45 -5.57
CA ALA A 190 -11.02 -27.03 -6.09
C ALA A 190 -11.13 -27.66 -7.49
N ALA A 191 -12.28 -28.28 -7.82
CA ALA A 191 -12.51 -28.87 -9.14
C ALA A 191 -12.63 -27.84 -10.28
N ASP A 192 -13.01 -26.60 -9.95
CA ASP A 192 -13.17 -25.50 -10.89
C ASP A 192 -11.88 -24.68 -11.07
N PHE A 193 -10.88 -24.85 -10.21
CA PHE A 193 -9.61 -24.12 -10.30
C PHE A 193 -8.84 -24.49 -11.57
N GLY A 194 -8.40 -23.48 -12.32
CA GLY A 194 -7.76 -23.62 -13.63
C GLY A 194 -8.71 -23.98 -14.78
N THR A 195 -9.96 -24.36 -14.47
CA THR A 195 -10.97 -24.77 -15.46
C THR A 195 -12.06 -23.70 -15.61
N THR A 196 -12.94 -23.52 -14.65
CA THR A 196 -13.95 -22.45 -14.66
C THR A 196 -13.42 -21.19 -14.01
N ILE A 197 -12.72 -21.33 -12.88
CA ILE A 197 -12.06 -20.23 -12.19
C ILE A 197 -10.70 -20.01 -12.84
N ALA A 198 -10.49 -18.82 -13.39
CA ALA A 198 -9.19 -18.42 -13.94
C ALA A 198 -8.24 -17.99 -12.83
N GLY A 199 -8.75 -17.31 -11.81
CA GLY A 199 -7.90 -16.74 -10.77
C GLY A 199 -8.56 -15.65 -9.95
N PHE A 200 -7.71 -14.90 -9.27
CA PHE A 200 -8.09 -13.82 -8.38
C PHE A 200 -7.59 -12.48 -8.90
N PHE A 201 -8.38 -11.44 -8.69
CA PHE A 201 -8.05 -10.05 -8.97
C PHE A 201 -7.84 -9.32 -7.64
N SER A 202 -6.68 -8.71 -7.45
CA SER A 202 -6.39 -7.82 -6.32
C SER A 202 -6.46 -6.36 -6.73
N ASP A 203 -7.31 -5.62 -6.03
CA ASP A 203 -7.59 -4.22 -6.27
C ASP A 203 -6.79 -3.35 -5.27
N GLU A 204 -5.83 -2.61 -5.80
CA GLU A 204 -5.09 -1.52 -5.16
C GLU A 204 -4.56 -1.77 -3.72
N PRO A 205 -3.86 -2.89 -3.44
CA PRO A 205 -3.25 -3.11 -2.12
C PRO A 205 -2.29 -1.98 -1.75
N GLU A 206 -2.24 -1.66 -0.45
CA GLU A 206 -1.49 -0.51 0.06
C GLU A 206 -0.60 -0.84 1.27
N LEU A 207 0.44 -0.02 1.46
CA LEU A 207 1.20 0.04 2.72
C LEU A 207 0.46 0.86 3.80
N GLY A 208 -0.41 1.77 3.34
CA GLY A 208 -1.38 2.60 4.08
C GLY A 208 -0.85 3.34 5.29
N ASN A 209 0.38 3.84 5.18
CA ASN A 209 0.90 4.90 6.03
C ASN A 209 0.45 6.28 5.52
N GLY A 210 0.48 7.31 6.38
CA GLY A 210 0.09 8.67 6.02
C GLY A 210 -1.40 8.83 5.77
N HIS A 211 -1.75 9.75 4.87
CA HIS A 211 -3.12 10.11 4.55
C HIS A 211 -3.71 9.27 3.42
N LEU A 212 -5.04 9.05 3.47
CA LEU A 212 -5.77 8.30 2.44
C LEU A 212 -5.75 9.02 1.10
N TYR A 213 -5.44 8.27 0.05
CA TYR A 213 -5.37 8.75 -1.35
C TYR A 213 -4.47 9.98 -1.51
N PHE A 214 -3.47 10.10 -0.64
CA PHE A 214 -2.48 11.17 -0.72
C PHE A 214 -1.29 10.71 -1.55
N ASN A 215 -1.14 11.30 -2.73
CA ASN A 215 -0.13 10.81 -3.68
C ASN A 215 1.25 11.41 -3.41
N GLU A 216 1.40 12.42 -2.54
CA GLU A 216 2.67 13.11 -2.26
C GLU A 216 3.40 12.58 -1.01
N ASN A 217 3.22 11.30 -0.67
CA ASN A 217 3.96 10.59 0.38
C ASN A 217 5.44 10.40 0.01
N ILE A 218 6.22 11.48 0.02
CA ILE A 218 7.65 11.49 -0.29
C ILE A 218 8.45 11.52 1.02
N LEU A 219 9.53 10.74 1.11
CA LEU A 219 10.42 10.81 2.26
C LEU A 219 10.94 12.24 2.50
N GLY A 220 10.95 12.64 3.76
CA GLY A 220 11.19 14.02 4.20
C GLY A 220 9.92 14.82 4.47
N THR A 221 8.73 14.26 4.29
CA THR A 221 7.48 14.89 4.76
C THR A 221 7.07 14.34 6.12
N ASP A 222 6.13 15.03 6.76
CA ASP A 222 5.52 14.55 8.00
C ASP A 222 4.51 13.45 7.66
N GLN A 223 4.84 12.22 8.05
CA GLN A 223 4.06 11.00 7.86
C GLN A 223 4.62 9.89 8.75
N ASP A 224 3.79 8.94 9.16
CA ASP A 224 4.28 7.64 9.60
C ASP A 224 4.76 6.82 8.38
N LEU A 225 5.60 5.82 8.61
CA LEU A 225 6.20 5.01 7.53
C LEU A 225 6.06 3.51 7.86
N PRO A 226 5.88 2.62 6.86
CA PRO A 226 5.53 1.23 7.13
C PRO A 226 6.68 0.41 7.71
N PHE A 227 6.41 -0.40 8.73
CA PHE A 227 7.42 -1.19 9.41
C PHE A 227 6.96 -2.64 9.62
N SER A 228 7.91 -3.58 9.67
CA SER A 228 7.64 -4.98 10.02
C SER A 228 8.83 -5.61 10.72
N ALA A 229 8.61 -6.80 11.30
CA ALA A 229 9.65 -7.55 12.01
C ALA A 229 10.84 -7.94 11.13
N GLY A 230 10.69 -7.98 9.80
CA GLY A 230 11.77 -8.25 8.85
C GLY A 230 12.65 -7.04 8.52
N MET A 231 12.24 -5.82 8.88
CA MET A 231 13.01 -4.60 8.58
C MET A 231 14.36 -4.53 9.28
N PRO A 232 14.50 -4.85 10.60
CA PRO A 232 15.77 -4.77 11.29
C PRO A 232 16.91 -5.54 10.61
N GLU A 233 16.65 -6.76 10.14
CA GLU A 233 17.65 -7.59 9.45
C GLU A 233 18.18 -6.89 8.18
N LYS A 234 17.26 -6.49 7.27
CA LYS A 234 17.62 -5.81 6.02
C LYS A 234 18.32 -4.46 6.25
N LEU A 235 17.92 -3.74 7.31
CA LEU A 235 18.53 -2.47 7.69
C LEU A 235 19.93 -2.65 8.29
N VAL A 236 20.16 -3.68 9.12
CA VAL A 236 21.50 -4.00 9.66
C VAL A 236 22.46 -4.35 8.53
N GLU A 237 22.02 -5.15 7.55
CA GLU A 237 22.84 -5.52 6.39
C GLU A 237 23.36 -4.31 5.60
N THR A 238 22.57 -3.24 5.51
CA THR A 238 22.88 -2.07 4.66
C THR A 238 23.42 -0.87 5.44
N LEU A 239 22.94 -0.65 6.66
CA LEU A 239 23.22 0.54 7.48
C LEU A 239 24.05 0.24 8.73
N GLY A 240 24.20 -1.03 9.09
CA GLY A 240 24.87 -1.52 10.30
C GLY A 240 23.99 -1.53 11.54
N GLU A 241 24.55 -2.00 12.66
CA GLU A 241 23.86 -2.13 13.96
C GLU A 241 23.23 -0.83 14.47
N ASP A 242 23.81 0.32 14.09
CA ASP A 242 23.35 1.66 14.49
C ASP A 242 22.26 2.23 13.57
N TRP A 243 21.56 1.39 12.80
CA TRP A 243 20.55 1.84 11.84
C TRP A 243 19.43 2.68 12.50
N LYS A 244 19.04 2.35 13.73
CA LYS A 244 17.96 3.04 14.47
C LYS A 244 18.24 4.53 14.60
N ASN A 245 19.46 4.87 15.00
CA ASN A 245 19.87 6.27 15.18
C ASN A 245 19.98 7.02 13.85
N LYS A 246 20.00 6.34 12.69
CA LYS A 246 20.04 6.98 11.36
C LYS A 246 18.66 7.25 10.79
N MET A 247 17.61 6.59 11.29
CA MET A 247 16.27 6.65 10.69
C MET A 247 15.61 8.04 10.75
N PHE A 248 16.07 8.95 11.61
CA PHE A 248 15.58 10.34 11.58
C PHE A 248 15.80 11.04 10.23
N LEU A 249 16.77 10.57 9.42
CA LEU A 249 17.02 11.05 8.07
C LEU A 249 15.89 10.75 7.07
N LEU A 250 14.94 9.89 7.45
CA LEU A 250 13.70 9.69 6.70
C LEU A 250 12.81 10.95 6.75
N TRP A 251 12.94 11.81 7.77
CA TRP A 251 12.22 13.08 7.91
C TRP A 251 13.11 14.32 7.77
N GLN A 252 14.34 14.28 8.29
CA GLN A 252 15.27 15.42 8.27
C GLN A 252 15.65 15.81 6.83
N LYS A 253 15.55 17.10 6.50
CA LYS A 253 15.87 17.66 5.17
C LYS A 253 17.24 18.30 5.08
N ASP A 254 17.70 18.90 6.17
CA ASP A 254 18.91 19.73 6.20
C ASP A 254 20.15 18.98 6.72
N ALA A 255 20.22 17.66 6.48
CA ALA A 255 21.36 16.82 6.85
C ALA A 255 22.29 16.59 5.65
N ASP A 256 23.38 15.83 5.85
CA ASP A 256 24.25 15.43 4.76
C ASP A 256 23.46 14.69 3.66
N ALA A 257 23.51 15.21 2.43
CA ALA A 257 22.69 14.72 1.33
C ALA A 257 23.04 13.28 0.93
N SER A 258 24.31 12.90 1.04
CA SER A 258 24.79 11.56 0.67
C SER A 258 24.30 10.51 1.66
N GLU A 259 24.46 10.75 2.96
CA GLU A 259 23.97 9.84 4.01
C GLU A 259 22.43 9.80 4.03
N THR A 260 21.77 10.95 3.84
CA THR A 260 20.31 11.01 3.73
C THR A 260 19.79 10.15 2.58
N ALA A 261 20.39 10.28 1.39
CA ALA A 261 20.03 9.44 0.23
C ALA A 261 20.30 7.96 0.50
N ARG A 262 21.44 7.62 1.12
CA ARG A 262 21.80 6.24 1.47
C ARG A 262 20.79 5.60 2.42
N VAL A 263 20.38 6.32 3.46
CA VAL A 263 19.41 5.83 4.46
C VAL A 263 18.03 5.67 3.87
N ARG A 264 17.54 6.67 3.12
CA ARG A 264 16.24 6.62 2.45
C ARG A 264 16.17 5.50 1.41
N TYR A 265 17.26 5.29 0.65
CA TYR A 265 17.36 4.17 -0.28
C TYR A 265 17.32 2.82 0.45
N ALA A 266 18.14 2.63 1.49
CA ALA A 266 18.16 1.39 2.25
C ALA A 266 16.79 1.05 2.86
N TYR A 267 16.10 2.07 3.37
CA TYR A 267 14.74 1.93 3.89
C TYR A 267 13.74 1.48 2.82
N MET A 268 13.65 2.21 1.70
CA MET A 268 12.71 1.88 0.63
C MET A 268 13.04 0.53 -0.03
N ASP A 269 14.32 0.20 -0.16
CA ASP A 269 14.74 -1.09 -0.70
C ASP A 269 14.34 -2.24 0.24
N ALA A 270 14.46 -2.07 1.56
CA ALA A 270 14.00 -3.04 2.54
C ALA A 270 12.47 -3.22 2.50
N VAL A 271 11.71 -2.12 2.56
CA VAL A 271 10.23 -2.12 2.47
C VAL A 271 9.77 -2.87 1.23
N THR A 272 10.26 -2.48 0.06
CA THR A 272 9.75 -3.00 -1.22
C THR A 272 10.24 -4.42 -1.51
N LYS A 273 11.38 -4.86 -0.94
CA LYS A 273 11.77 -6.28 -0.96
C LYS A 273 10.84 -7.13 -0.10
N LEU A 274 10.48 -6.66 1.10
CA LEU A 274 9.54 -7.36 1.98
C LEU A 274 8.16 -7.47 1.33
N VAL A 275 7.64 -6.40 0.72
CA VAL A 275 6.37 -6.47 -0.04
C VAL A 275 6.43 -7.52 -1.15
N ARG A 276 7.52 -7.53 -1.93
CA ARG A 276 7.70 -8.51 -3.01
C ARG A 276 7.67 -9.94 -2.47
N GLU A 277 8.40 -10.18 -1.39
CA GLU A 277 8.61 -11.52 -0.81
C GLU A 277 7.35 -12.02 -0.09
N ASN A 278 6.75 -11.18 0.76
CA ASN A 278 5.73 -11.60 1.72
C ASN A 278 4.31 -11.44 1.19
N PHE A 279 4.03 -10.43 0.38
CA PHE A 279 2.71 -10.21 -0.20
C PHE A 279 2.64 -10.74 -1.63
N SER A 280 3.39 -10.10 -2.53
CA SER A 280 3.22 -10.30 -3.97
C SER A 280 3.49 -11.74 -4.40
N ARG A 281 4.69 -12.26 -4.09
CA ARG A 281 5.07 -13.63 -4.43
C ARG A 281 4.29 -14.67 -3.66
N GLN A 282 4.00 -14.44 -2.38
CA GLN A 282 3.28 -15.42 -1.57
C GLN A 282 1.90 -15.75 -2.16
N ILE A 283 1.13 -14.72 -2.55
CA ILE A 283 -0.19 -14.90 -3.16
C ILE A 283 -0.04 -15.55 -4.54
N GLY A 284 0.88 -15.03 -5.37
CA GLY A 284 1.10 -15.57 -6.71
C GLY A 284 1.53 -17.04 -6.71
N ASP A 285 2.46 -17.40 -5.82
CA ASP A 285 2.97 -18.76 -5.68
C ASP A 285 1.85 -19.70 -5.23
N TRP A 286 1.05 -19.27 -4.25
CA TRP A 286 -0.13 -20.01 -3.83
C TRP A 286 -1.11 -20.21 -5.01
N CYS A 287 -1.43 -19.17 -5.78
CA CYS A 287 -2.33 -19.29 -6.94
C CYS A 287 -1.81 -20.30 -7.97
N ARG A 288 -0.53 -20.21 -8.33
CA ARG A 288 0.12 -21.11 -9.30
C ARG A 288 0.15 -22.55 -8.81
N GLU A 289 0.43 -22.79 -7.53
CA GLU A 289 0.38 -24.13 -6.92
C GLU A 289 -1.02 -24.76 -7.00
N HIS A 290 -2.07 -23.93 -7.02
CA HIS A 290 -3.48 -24.36 -7.13
C HIS A 290 -4.02 -24.28 -8.56
N GLY A 291 -3.16 -24.01 -9.55
CA GLY A 291 -3.52 -24.02 -10.97
C GLY A 291 -4.36 -22.84 -11.45
N VAL A 292 -4.36 -21.74 -10.70
CA VAL A 292 -5.04 -20.48 -11.05
C VAL A 292 -4.04 -19.33 -11.16
N GLU A 293 -4.49 -18.21 -11.72
CA GLU A 293 -3.69 -17.00 -11.88
C GLU A 293 -3.97 -15.97 -10.78
N TYR A 294 -2.98 -15.12 -10.51
CA TYR A 294 -3.09 -13.95 -9.67
C TYR A 294 -2.86 -12.70 -10.52
N ILE A 295 -3.84 -11.81 -10.58
CA ILE A 295 -3.77 -10.56 -11.35
C ILE A 295 -4.28 -9.39 -10.52
N GLY A 296 -4.10 -8.16 -10.99
CA GLY A 296 -4.51 -6.96 -10.27
C GLY A 296 -3.64 -5.77 -10.64
N HIS A 297 -3.70 -4.71 -9.84
CA HIS A 297 -2.84 -3.51 -9.99
C HIS A 297 -2.62 -2.85 -8.64
N VAL A 298 -1.79 -1.81 -8.60
CA VAL A 298 -1.60 -0.95 -7.41
C VAL A 298 -2.12 0.44 -7.71
N ILE A 299 -2.19 1.34 -6.73
CA ILE A 299 -2.38 2.76 -7.06
C ILE A 299 -1.11 3.26 -7.75
N GLU A 300 -1.21 3.59 -9.04
CA GLU A 300 -0.11 4.20 -9.79
C GLU A 300 -0.19 5.73 -9.87
N ASP A 301 -1.39 6.26 -9.65
CA ASP A 301 -1.80 7.66 -9.83
C ASP A 301 -0.79 8.69 -9.36
N ASN A 302 -0.51 9.67 -10.22
CA ASN A 302 0.36 10.80 -9.93
C ASN A 302 1.72 10.38 -9.30
N ASN A 303 2.30 9.31 -9.84
CA ASN A 303 3.58 8.72 -9.39
C ASN A 303 3.52 7.96 -8.04
N ALA A 304 2.34 7.59 -7.55
CA ALA A 304 2.18 6.80 -6.34
C ALA A 304 2.83 5.40 -6.44
N HIS A 305 2.95 4.84 -7.65
CA HIS A 305 3.61 3.54 -7.91
C HIS A 305 5.06 3.43 -7.40
N ALA A 306 5.71 4.55 -7.10
CA ALA A 306 7.08 4.63 -6.57
C ALA A 306 7.12 5.17 -5.11
N ARG A 307 5.97 5.18 -4.42
CA ARG A 307 5.78 5.78 -3.09
C ARG A 307 5.01 4.83 -2.19
N THR A 308 5.18 5.00 -0.88
CA THR A 308 4.38 4.29 0.12
C THR A 308 3.01 4.96 0.27
N GLY A 309 2.29 4.65 1.34
CA GLY A 309 0.95 5.13 1.61
C GLY A 309 -0.04 4.30 0.82
N SER A 310 -0.85 4.92 -0.02
CA SER A 310 -1.88 4.26 -0.82
C SER A 310 -1.36 3.26 -1.87
N SER A 311 -0.04 3.03 -1.96
CA SER A 311 0.57 2.09 -2.91
C SER A 311 1.61 1.21 -2.22
N LEU A 312 2.24 0.32 -2.99
CA LEU A 312 3.18 -0.70 -2.53
C LEU A 312 4.66 -0.27 -2.55
N GLY A 313 4.96 1.01 -2.78
CA GLY A 313 6.32 1.54 -2.79
C GLY A 313 7.10 1.34 -4.09
N HIS A 314 6.80 0.29 -4.87
CA HIS A 314 7.50 0.01 -6.12
C HIS A 314 6.68 -0.92 -7.04
N TYR A 315 6.17 -0.39 -8.15
CA TYR A 315 5.37 -1.10 -9.17
C TYR A 315 5.83 -2.54 -9.44
N PHE A 316 7.05 -2.72 -9.98
CA PHE A 316 7.53 -4.04 -10.40
C PHE A 316 7.68 -5.05 -9.26
N ARG A 317 8.00 -4.59 -8.05
CA ARG A 317 8.16 -5.45 -6.86
C ARG A 317 6.80 -5.76 -6.23
N GLY A 318 5.89 -4.80 -6.24
CA GLY A 318 4.51 -4.97 -5.77
C GLY A 318 3.71 -5.95 -6.64
N LEU A 319 3.95 -5.96 -7.95
CA LEU A 319 3.27 -6.86 -8.89
C LEU A 319 4.10 -8.09 -9.30
N ASP A 320 5.24 -8.34 -8.64
CA ASP A 320 6.19 -9.39 -9.06
C ASP A 320 5.54 -10.78 -9.11
N GLY A 321 4.69 -11.11 -8.14
CA GLY A 321 3.99 -12.40 -8.09
C GLY A 321 2.77 -12.52 -9.00
N GLN A 322 2.32 -11.44 -9.66
CA GLN A 322 1.16 -11.49 -10.56
C GLN A 322 1.52 -12.05 -11.94
N ASP A 323 0.57 -12.78 -12.53
CA ASP A 323 0.70 -13.44 -13.84
C ASP A 323 0.37 -12.52 -15.03
N MET A 324 -0.03 -11.28 -14.76
CA MET A 324 -0.14 -10.18 -15.72
C MET A 324 0.39 -8.88 -15.08
N ALA A 325 0.92 -7.97 -15.89
CA ALA A 325 1.22 -6.62 -15.41
C ALA A 325 -0.05 -5.76 -15.50
N GLY A 326 -0.70 -5.47 -14.37
CA GLY A 326 -1.86 -4.59 -14.36
C GLY A 326 -1.54 -3.13 -14.06
N ILE A 327 -2.42 -2.27 -14.54
CA ILE A 327 -2.51 -0.84 -14.29
C ILE A 327 -3.98 -0.45 -14.23
N ASP A 328 -4.27 0.72 -13.66
CA ASP A 328 -5.60 1.31 -13.72
C ASP A 328 -5.63 2.63 -14.52
N ASN A 329 -6.59 2.75 -15.44
CA ASN A 329 -6.85 3.95 -16.22
C ASN A 329 -8.34 4.33 -16.23
N ILE A 330 -8.73 5.11 -15.22
CA ILE A 330 -10.12 5.44 -14.89
C ILE A 330 -10.36 6.95 -14.76
N GLY A 331 -11.64 7.32 -14.63
CA GLY A 331 -12.01 8.65 -14.12
C GLY A 331 -11.49 9.87 -14.91
N GLY A 332 -11.20 9.70 -16.21
CA GLY A 332 -10.66 10.77 -17.06
C GLY A 332 -9.16 11.04 -16.89
N GLN A 333 -8.40 10.06 -16.40
CA GLN A 333 -6.93 10.15 -16.32
C GLN A 333 -6.31 10.39 -17.72
N VAL A 334 -6.73 9.62 -18.72
CA VAL A 334 -6.40 9.87 -20.14
C VAL A 334 -7.53 10.63 -20.84
N MET A 335 -7.18 11.69 -21.56
CA MET A 335 -8.12 12.53 -22.31
C MET A 335 -7.48 12.95 -23.64
N PRO A 336 -8.23 13.01 -24.75
CA PRO A 336 -7.68 13.49 -26.01
C PRO A 336 -7.07 14.89 -25.87
N GLN A 337 -5.79 15.04 -26.23
CA GLN A 337 -5.04 16.29 -26.09
C GLN A 337 -4.93 16.79 -24.62
N GLY A 338 -5.04 15.86 -23.67
CA GLY A 338 -5.08 16.13 -22.24
C GLY A 338 -3.75 15.89 -21.54
N GLU A 339 -2.64 15.81 -22.27
CA GLU A 339 -1.32 15.50 -21.72
C GLU A 339 -0.86 16.60 -20.76
N ASP A 340 -1.08 17.86 -21.14
CA ASP A 340 -0.69 19.01 -20.32
C ASP A 340 -1.81 19.50 -19.40
N GLU A 341 -3.05 19.59 -19.90
CA GLU A 341 -4.20 20.13 -19.16
C GLU A 341 -5.40 19.19 -19.24
N PRO A 342 -6.34 19.23 -18.28
CA PRO A 342 -6.31 19.98 -17.02
C PRO A 342 -5.34 19.39 -16.00
N LYS A 343 -4.78 20.24 -15.14
CA LYS A 343 -3.98 19.84 -13.95
C LYS A 343 -4.78 19.25 -12.79
N ALA A 344 -6.10 19.20 -12.90
CA ALA A 344 -6.97 18.58 -11.92
C ALA A 344 -7.96 17.61 -12.58
N ASN A 345 -8.31 16.54 -11.88
CA ASN A 345 -9.36 15.60 -12.31
C ASN A 345 -10.76 16.15 -11.98
N TYR A 346 -11.80 15.39 -12.32
CA TYR A 346 -13.19 15.81 -12.10
C TYR A 346 -13.56 16.01 -10.61
N TYR A 347 -12.79 15.40 -9.70
CA TYR A 347 -12.94 15.55 -8.25
C TYR A 347 -12.09 16.69 -7.67
N GLY A 348 -11.36 17.43 -8.51
CA GLY A 348 -10.47 18.51 -8.09
C GLY A 348 -9.12 18.05 -7.52
N ALA A 349 -8.82 16.75 -7.55
CA ALA A 349 -7.51 16.23 -7.16
C ALA A 349 -6.48 16.48 -8.28
N VAL A 350 -5.20 16.54 -7.90
CA VAL A 350 -4.09 16.75 -8.84
C VAL A 350 -4.12 15.67 -9.91
N ARG A 351 -3.87 16.09 -11.16
CA ARG A 351 -3.79 15.21 -12.32
C ARG A 351 -2.48 15.43 -13.06
N ASP A 352 -1.68 14.38 -13.09
CA ASP A 352 -0.47 14.27 -13.91
C ASP A 352 -0.79 13.68 -15.29
N GLY A 353 -1.24 14.53 -16.21
CA GLY A 353 -1.61 14.10 -17.56
C GLY A 353 -0.46 13.44 -18.32
N GLU A 354 0.79 13.89 -18.15
CA GLU A 354 1.96 13.32 -18.80
C GLU A 354 2.18 11.88 -18.34
N PHE A 355 2.11 11.64 -17.03
CA PHE A 355 2.21 10.30 -16.45
C PHE A 355 1.17 9.34 -17.04
N TYR A 356 -0.12 9.73 -17.05
CA TYR A 356 -1.19 8.86 -17.54
C TYR A 356 -1.09 8.55 -19.04
N HIS A 357 -0.64 9.50 -19.86
CA HIS A 357 -0.55 9.30 -21.31
C HIS A 357 0.69 8.52 -21.73
N PHE A 358 1.82 8.72 -21.04
CA PHE A 358 3.11 8.25 -21.54
C PHE A 358 3.81 7.26 -20.61
N GLN A 359 3.57 7.31 -19.30
CA GLN A 359 4.32 6.47 -18.36
C GLN A 359 3.53 5.25 -17.90
N LEU A 360 2.25 5.41 -17.56
CA LEU A 360 1.43 4.37 -16.95
C LEU A 360 1.41 3.08 -17.78
N ALA A 361 1.03 3.17 -19.06
CA ALA A 361 1.00 2.01 -19.97
C ALA A 361 2.38 1.38 -20.17
N ASN A 362 3.43 2.20 -20.17
CA ASN A 362 4.80 1.74 -20.32
C ASN A 362 5.29 0.96 -19.09
N LEU A 363 4.77 1.22 -17.88
CA LEU A 363 5.06 0.40 -16.71
C LEU A 363 4.58 -1.04 -16.94
N ALA A 364 3.31 -1.20 -17.34
CA ALA A 364 2.71 -2.50 -17.59
C ALA A 364 3.43 -3.27 -18.70
N ALA A 365 3.62 -2.61 -19.85
CA ALA A 365 4.32 -3.18 -20.99
C ALA A 365 5.76 -3.62 -20.64
N SER A 366 6.48 -2.79 -19.88
CA SER A 366 7.85 -3.10 -19.45
C SER A 366 7.87 -4.29 -18.51
N ALA A 367 6.99 -4.31 -17.51
CA ALA A 367 6.89 -5.43 -16.57
C ALA A 367 6.56 -6.73 -17.32
N ALA A 368 5.53 -6.72 -18.16
CA ALA A 368 5.15 -7.87 -18.98
C ALA A 368 6.30 -8.40 -19.86
N ALA A 369 7.18 -7.52 -20.35
CA ALA A 369 8.32 -7.90 -21.20
C ALA A 369 9.51 -8.46 -20.41
N ILE A 370 9.80 -7.96 -19.20
CA ILE A 370 11.00 -8.33 -18.44
C ILE A 370 10.76 -9.45 -17.42
N GLN A 371 9.50 -9.68 -17.02
CA GLN A 371 9.09 -10.68 -16.04
C GLN A 371 8.50 -11.92 -16.75
N PRO A 372 9.23 -13.05 -16.83
CA PRO A 372 8.83 -14.22 -17.61
C PRO A 372 7.47 -14.82 -17.19
N GLU A 373 7.15 -14.77 -15.90
CA GLU A 373 5.89 -15.25 -15.32
C GLU A 373 4.66 -14.57 -15.93
N LYS A 374 4.82 -13.32 -16.41
CA LYS A 374 3.74 -12.56 -17.04
C LYS A 374 3.50 -12.94 -18.50
N GLN A 375 4.44 -13.67 -19.12
CA GLN A 375 4.32 -14.17 -20.50
C GLN A 375 4.00 -13.08 -21.53
N GLY A 376 4.53 -11.86 -21.34
CA GLY A 376 4.23 -10.73 -22.22
C GLY A 376 2.82 -10.17 -22.08
N ARG A 377 2.07 -10.57 -21.05
CA ARG A 377 0.70 -10.10 -20.80
C ARG A 377 0.69 -8.91 -19.87
N ALA A 378 0.06 -7.85 -20.35
CA ALA A 378 -0.33 -6.70 -19.55
C ALA A 378 -1.85 -6.53 -19.62
N MET A 379 -2.41 -6.04 -18.53
CA MET A 379 -3.83 -5.75 -18.37
C MET A 379 -4.04 -4.30 -17.92
N CYS A 380 -5.22 -3.77 -18.19
CA CYS A 380 -5.61 -2.45 -17.73
C CYS A 380 -7.04 -2.55 -17.23
N GLU A 381 -7.30 -2.13 -16.00
CA GLU A 381 -8.63 -1.70 -15.62
C GLU A 381 -8.94 -0.41 -16.37
N ILE A 382 -10.05 -0.38 -17.09
CA ILE A 382 -10.41 0.73 -17.96
C ILE A 382 -11.91 1.00 -17.88
N LEU A 383 -12.31 2.26 -18.06
CA LEU A 383 -13.71 2.69 -18.06
C LEU A 383 -14.40 2.71 -16.69
N GLY A 384 -13.71 2.31 -15.63
CA GLY A 384 -14.10 2.58 -14.25
C GLY A 384 -14.31 4.08 -14.01
N ASN A 385 -15.36 4.38 -13.25
CA ASN A 385 -15.67 5.73 -12.80
C ASN A 385 -15.81 6.81 -13.91
N TYR A 386 -16.02 6.44 -15.18
CA TYR A 386 -16.31 7.38 -16.28
C TYR A 386 -17.79 7.82 -16.33
N GLY A 387 -18.64 7.22 -15.47
CA GLY A 387 -20.08 7.49 -15.42
C GLY A 387 -20.81 7.18 -16.72
N TRP A 388 -22.05 7.66 -16.84
CA TRP A 388 -22.93 7.42 -18.00
C TRP A 388 -22.50 8.15 -19.28
N GLY A 389 -21.43 8.95 -19.25
CA GLY A 389 -20.86 9.63 -20.42
C GLY A 389 -19.90 8.77 -21.24
N GLY A 390 -19.41 7.65 -20.69
CA GLY A 390 -18.51 6.71 -21.38
C GLY A 390 -19.26 5.75 -22.30
N GLY A 391 -19.49 6.14 -23.55
CA GLY A 391 -20.04 5.23 -24.58
C GLY A 391 -18.96 4.42 -25.32
N CYS A 392 -19.37 3.42 -26.11
CA CYS A 392 -18.49 2.59 -26.97
C CYS A 392 -17.41 3.34 -27.78
N PRO A 393 -17.62 4.56 -28.32
CA PRO A 393 -16.58 5.29 -29.05
C PRO A 393 -15.37 5.67 -28.17
N ALA A 394 -15.56 5.76 -26.85
CA ALA A 394 -14.51 6.10 -25.90
C ALA A 394 -13.49 4.95 -25.76
N GLY A 395 -13.95 3.69 -25.84
CA GLY A 395 -13.08 2.51 -25.79
C GLY A 395 -12.08 2.42 -26.95
N GLU A 396 -12.44 2.88 -28.15
CA GLU A 396 -11.49 2.93 -29.28
C GLU A 396 -10.42 4.01 -29.11
N VAL A 397 -10.75 5.12 -28.45
CA VAL A 397 -9.83 6.25 -28.22
C VAL A 397 -8.90 5.96 -27.04
N PHE A 398 -9.41 5.38 -25.95
CA PHE A 398 -8.62 5.03 -24.77
C PHE A 398 -7.81 3.72 -24.95
N GLY A 399 -8.33 2.77 -25.74
CA GLY A 399 -7.66 1.49 -25.98
C GLY A 399 -6.49 1.57 -26.97
N ARG A 400 -6.48 2.54 -27.91
CA ARG A 400 -5.45 2.63 -28.96
C ARG A 400 -4.04 2.92 -28.44
N PRO A 401 -3.81 3.89 -27.53
CA PRO A 401 -2.50 4.10 -26.92
C PRO A 401 -2.01 2.88 -26.12
N LEU A 402 -2.92 2.18 -25.46
CA LEU A 402 -2.65 0.99 -24.65
C LEU A 402 -2.33 -0.25 -25.51
N LEU A 403 -3.01 -0.43 -26.64
CA LEU A 403 -2.70 -1.49 -27.61
C LEU A 403 -1.38 -1.24 -28.34
N GLY A 404 -1.03 0.03 -28.61
CA GLY A 404 0.25 0.40 -29.22
C GLY A 404 1.45 0.18 -28.32
N SER A 405 1.24 0.09 -27.00
CA SER A 405 2.25 -0.20 -25.98
C SER A 405 2.32 -1.68 -25.57
N GLY A 406 1.42 -2.54 -26.06
CA GLY A 406 1.50 -3.99 -25.87
C GLY A 406 0.53 -4.58 -24.83
N ASN A 407 -0.46 -3.83 -24.34
CA ASN A 407 -1.51 -4.37 -23.47
C ASN A 407 -2.40 -5.37 -24.24
N GLN A 408 -2.65 -6.53 -23.64
CA GLN A 408 -3.31 -7.67 -24.31
C GLN A 408 -4.72 -7.97 -23.75
N LEU A 409 -5.06 -7.43 -22.57
CA LEU A 409 -6.35 -7.64 -21.93
C LEU A 409 -6.90 -6.34 -21.33
N PHE A 410 -8.21 -6.11 -21.48
CA PHE A 410 -8.93 -5.01 -20.84
C PHE A 410 -9.91 -5.60 -19.82
N CYS A 411 -9.81 -5.19 -18.56
CA CYS A 411 -10.88 -5.41 -17.59
C CYS A 411 -11.75 -4.15 -17.58
N SER A 412 -13.04 -4.28 -17.89
CA SER A 412 -14.01 -3.21 -17.67
C SER A 412 -14.72 -3.54 -16.36
N PRO A 413 -14.84 -2.60 -15.41
CA PRO A 413 -15.61 -2.85 -14.21
C PRO A 413 -17.05 -3.20 -14.60
N CYS A 414 -17.61 -4.16 -13.87
CA CYS A 414 -18.92 -4.72 -14.16
C CYS A 414 -20.01 -3.64 -14.18
N VAL A 415 -20.88 -3.72 -15.19
CA VAL A 415 -22.14 -2.97 -15.22
C VAL A 415 -22.97 -3.41 -14.01
N GLN A 416 -23.16 -2.52 -13.04
CA GLN A 416 -24.08 -2.76 -11.93
C GLN A 416 -25.48 -3.07 -12.48
N PRO A 417 -26.14 -4.16 -12.05
CA PRO A 417 -27.55 -4.37 -12.35
C PRO A 417 -28.36 -3.23 -11.73
N SER A 418 -29.19 -2.57 -12.53
CA SER A 418 -30.10 -1.53 -12.08
C SER A 418 -30.89 -1.96 -10.85
N ALA A 419 -30.85 -1.15 -9.78
CA ALA A 419 -31.94 -1.11 -8.83
C ALA A 419 -33.20 -0.70 -9.61
N VAL A 420 -34.05 -1.69 -9.91
CA VAL A 420 -35.38 -1.44 -10.49
C VAL A 420 -36.17 -0.68 -9.44
N SER A 421 -36.54 0.56 -9.76
CA SER A 421 -37.49 1.37 -9.00
C SER A 421 -38.92 0.89 -9.17
#